data_AF-A0A9D7S2L2-F1
#
_entry.id   AF-A0A9D7S2L2-F1
#
_cell.length_a   1.000
_cell.length_b   1.000
_cell.length_c   1.000
_cell.angle_alpha   90.00
_cell.angle_beta   90.00
_cell.angle_gamma   90.00
#
_symmetry.space_group_name_H-M   'P 1'
#
loop_
_entity.id
_entity.type
_entity.pdbx_description
1 polymer ?
#
loop_
_entity_poly.entity_id
_entity_poly.type
_entity_poly.pdbx_seq_one_letter_code
_entity_poly.pdbx_strand_id
1 'polypeptide(L)'
;MTYARKILIPKGSPGTFHCVSRCVRRAFLCGEDRLTGRSFEHRRQWVEDRIHELAGIFGVAVWGYAVMSNHLHVVVQILPEEVALWSKEEVVKRWMRLYPRQDQNPEMRAEVLAGNAERIKELRERLSNLSWFMRCLVEPIARAANKEGHCRLSPCSDAPNRGRSPAAGWFRGIFSQAKEVAPMKKLLVIAVLMAPVLAQAQQPSTQPMPPPPVGVYSCFGQYGIAPPMTFGLLDAETYADFDGKTGSYIYDSASGVLTLTTGGLAGTKYRRTGKPDDRPAFRMLDAKGQLTAYMCPRDDKKDPRKHPW
;
A
#
# COMPACT_ATOMS: atom_id res chain seq x y z
N MET A 1 -3.39 -16.75 -3.23
CA MET A 1 -2.42 -16.79 -4.34
C MET A 1 -1.98 -15.38 -4.65
N THR A 2 -0.76 -15.24 -5.16
CA THR A 2 -0.16 -13.94 -5.34
C THR A 2 0.38 -13.79 -6.73
N TYR A 3 -0.15 -12.83 -7.47
CA TYR A 3 0.18 -12.65 -8.87
C TYR A 3 1.44 -11.81 -9.02
N ALA A 4 2.25 -12.14 -10.03
CA ALA A 4 3.39 -11.31 -10.40
C ALA A 4 2.91 -9.91 -10.79
N ARG A 5 3.65 -8.87 -10.39
CA ARG A 5 3.27 -7.47 -10.63
C ARG A 5 2.98 -7.18 -12.10
N LYS A 6 3.70 -7.81 -13.04
CA LYS A 6 3.47 -7.68 -14.49
C LYS A 6 2.07 -8.13 -14.96
N ILE A 7 1.40 -8.98 -14.18
CA ILE A 7 0.03 -9.45 -14.45
C ILE A 7 -0.98 -8.43 -13.90
N LEU A 8 -0.68 -7.84 -12.75
CA LEU A 8 -1.54 -6.86 -12.08
C LEU A 8 -1.44 -5.46 -12.68
N ILE A 9 -0.26 -5.11 -13.20
CA ILE A 9 0.09 -3.77 -13.67
C ILE A 9 0.83 -3.94 -15.01
N PRO A 10 0.09 -3.88 -16.12
CA PRO A 10 0.68 -3.87 -17.45
C PRO A 10 1.63 -2.67 -17.63
N LYS A 11 2.56 -2.79 -18.59
CA LYS A 11 3.49 -1.69 -18.89
C LYS A 11 2.72 -0.50 -19.45
N GLY A 12 3.09 0.72 -19.03
CA GLY A 12 2.46 1.95 -19.52
C GLY A 12 1.04 2.17 -19.01
N SER A 13 0.55 1.37 -18.06
CA SER A 13 -0.75 1.63 -17.43
C SER A 13 -0.63 2.78 -16.41
N PRO A 14 -1.34 3.90 -16.60
CA PRO A 14 -1.43 4.92 -15.58
C PRO A 14 -2.17 4.37 -14.36
N GLY A 15 -1.88 4.93 -13.19
CA GLY A 15 -2.58 4.54 -11.97
C GLY A 15 -1.80 4.86 -10.70
N THR A 16 -2.52 4.90 -9.59
CA THR A 16 -1.96 5.13 -8.25
C THR A 16 -1.81 3.80 -7.52
N PHE A 17 -0.60 3.54 -7.05
CA PHE A 17 -0.22 2.26 -6.45
C PHE A 17 0.39 2.48 -5.08
N HIS A 18 -0.06 1.66 -4.13
CA HIS A 18 0.61 1.50 -2.84
C HIS A 18 1.66 0.41 -2.94
N CYS A 19 2.93 0.78 -2.86
CA CYS A 19 4.05 -0.14 -2.89
C CYS A 19 4.64 -0.35 -1.50
N VAL A 20 5.03 -1.59 -1.23
CA VAL A 20 5.66 -1.98 0.03
C VAL A 20 6.91 -2.78 -0.29
N SER A 21 8.01 -2.49 0.42
CA SER A 21 9.23 -3.31 0.41
C SER A 21 9.66 -3.57 1.84
N ARG A 22 9.95 -4.83 2.18
CA ARG A 22 10.27 -5.26 3.55
C ARG A 22 11.61 -5.99 3.56
N CYS A 23 12.41 -5.72 4.58
CA CYS A 23 13.64 -6.44 4.87
C CYS A 23 13.32 -7.86 5.35
N VAL A 24 14.11 -8.83 4.89
CA VAL A 24 13.99 -10.23 5.29
C VAL A 24 15.00 -10.57 6.39
N ARG A 25 14.86 -11.75 7.02
CA ARG A 25 15.83 -12.28 8.01
C ARG A 25 16.02 -11.42 9.26
N ARG A 26 14.96 -10.74 9.72
CA ARG A 26 15.02 -9.80 10.87
C ARG A 26 16.05 -8.67 10.68
N ALA A 27 16.43 -8.36 9.43
CA ALA A 27 17.30 -7.23 9.16
C ALA A 27 16.55 -5.91 9.35
N PHE A 28 17.28 -4.90 9.82
CA PHE A 28 16.78 -3.54 10.00
C PHE A 28 17.05 -2.71 8.73
N LEU A 29 16.00 -2.11 8.20
CA LEU A 29 16.10 -1.03 7.22
C LEU A 29 16.64 0.24 7.89
N CYS A 30 16.09 0.59 9.05
CA CYS A 30 16.54 1.68 9.93
C CYS A 30 16.13 1.40 11.38
N GLY A 31 16.38 2.31 12.32
CA GLY A 31 16.08 2.14 13.74
C GLY A 31 17.14 1.35 14.51
N GLU A 32 16.85 1.11 15.79
CA GLU A 32 17.78 0.48 16.72
C GLU A 32 17.47 -1.01 16.89
N ASP A 33 18.51 -1.83 16.75
CA ASP A 33 18.44 -3.23 17.09
C ASP A 33 18.58 -3.41 18.60
N ARG A 34 17.47 -3.74 19.27
CA ARG A 34 17.43 -3.94 20.73
C ARG A 34 18.32 -5.08 21.22
N LEU A 35 18.67 -6.05 20.38
CA LEU A 35 19.51 -7.18 20.77
C LEU A 35 20.99 -6.83 20.75
N THR A 36 21.44 -6.04 19.77
CA THR A 36 22.85 -5.69 19.61
C THR A 36 23.19 -4.27 20.05
N GLY A 37 22.19 -3.43 20.33
CA GLY A 37 22.34 -2.01 20.63
C GLY A 37 22.78 -1.16 19.44
N ARG A 38 22.87 -1.74 18.24
CA ARG A 38 23.34 -1.01 17.04
C ARG A 38 22.20 -0.18 16.45
N SER A 39 22.47 1.10 16.21
CA SER A 39 21.56 1.98 15.49
C SER A 39 21.82 1.95 13.99
N PHE A 40 20.74 1.80 13.21
CA PHE A 40 20.71 1.92 11.76
C PHE A 40 19.86 3.11 11.31
N GLU A 41 19.53 4.03 12.22
CA GLU A 41 18.60 5.13 11.96
C GLU A 41 19.07 6.05 10.81
N HIS A 42 20.38 6.17 10.60
CA HIS A 42 20.97 6.92 9.49
C HIS A 42 20.47 6.46 8.11
N ARG A 43 20.12 5.18 7.97
CA ARG A 43 19.60 4.62 6.71
C ARG A 43 18.21 5.13 6.36
N ARG A 44 17.45 5.69 7.31
CA ARG A 44 16.16 6.33 7.03
C ARG A 44 16.35 7.45 6.02
N GLN A 45 17.32 8.32 6.25
CA GLN A 45 17.62 9.44 5.38
C GLN A 45 17.99 8.97 3.96
N TRP A 46 18.76 7.89 3.84
CA TRP A 46 19.10 7.31 2.54
C TRP A 46 17.87 6.91 1.72
N VAL A 47 16.85 6.35 2.40
CA VAL A 47 15.59 5.96 1.75
C VAL A 47 14.82 7.20 1.32
N GLU A 48 14.69 8.20 2.21
CA GLU A 48 13.96 9.44 1.93
C GLU A 48 14.59 10.22 0.77
N ASP A 49 15.90 10.44 0.82
CA ASP A 49 16.66 11.14 -0.23
C ASP A 49 16.48 10.43 -1.58
N ARG A 50 16.54 9.09 -1.59
CA ARG A 50 16.36 8.31 -2.81
C ARG A 50 14.95 8.40 -3.36
N ILE A 51 13.92 8.45 -2.51
CA ILE A 51 12.53 8.65 -2.97
C ILE A 51 12.38 10.00 -3.66
N HIS A 52 12.91 11.07 -3.06
CA HIS A 52 12.87 12.42 -3.62
C HIS A 52 13.66 12.53 -4.92
N GLU A 53 14.85 11.92 -4.97
CA GLU A 53 15.66 11.87 -6.18
C GLU A 53 14.90 11.17 -7.33
N LEU A 54 14.30 10.02 -7.06
CA LEU A 54 13.56 9.26 -8.07
C LEU A 54 12.28 9.96 -8.51
N ALA A 55 11.60 10.70 -7.63
CA ALA A 55 10.45 11.54 -8.00
C ALA A 55 10.84 12.62 -9.03
N GLY A 56 12.07 13.15 -8.95
CA GLY A 56 12.60 14.11 -9.93
C GLY A 56 13.17 13.49 -11.21
N ILE A 57 13.16 12.16 -11.36
CA ILE A 57 13.75 11.44 -12.49
C ILE A 57 12.71 10.61 -13.25
N PHE A 58 11.83 9.91 -12.54
CA PHE A 58 10.78 9.09 -13.13
C PHE A 58 9.55 9.94 -13.47
N GLY A 59 8.75 9.50 -14.43
CA GLY A 59 7.44 10.08 -14.71
C GLY A 59 6.40 9.59 -13.72
N VAL A 60 6.57 10.02 -12.46
CA VAL A 60 5.74 9.58 -11.36
C VAL A 60 5.44 10.74 -10.42
N ALA A 61 4.27 10.69 -9.77
CA ALA A 61 3.96 11.54 -8.64
C ALA A 61 4.00 10.71 -7.36
N VAL A 62 4.83 11.11 -6.39
CA VAL A 62 4.86 10.48 -5.06
C VAL A 62 3.89 11.23 -4.16
N TRP A 63 2.81 10.56 -3.77
CA TRP A 63 1.77 11.13 -2.92
C TRP A 63 2.12 11.05 -1.43
N GLY A 64 2.96 10.09 -1.05
CA GLY A 64 3.41 9.94 0.32
C GLY A 64 4.27 8.69 0.49
N TYR A 65 5.03 8.66 1.58
CA TYR A 65 5.86 7.51 1.95
C TYR A 65 5.98 7.38 3.46
N ALA A 66 6.25 6.17 3.94
CA ALA A 66 6.69 5.90 5.30
C ALA A 66 7.86 4.96 5.28
N VAL A 67 8.91 5.33 6.01
CA VAL A 67 10.07 4.48 6.27
C VAL A 67 9.94 3.97 7.69
N MET A 68 9.99 2.66 7.87
CA MET A 68 9.93 2.01 9.17
C MET A 68 11.17 1.17 9.39
N SER A 69 11.33 0.69 10.61
CA SER A 69 12.54 -0.02 11.02
C SER A 69 12.88 -1.24 10.16
N ASN A 70 11.90 -1.91 9.56
CA ASN A 70 12.10 -3.11 8.74
C ASN A 70 11.39 -3.09 7.38
N HIS A 71 10.70 -2.00 7.02
CA HIS A 71 10.01 -1.90 5.73
C HIS A 71 9.74 -0.45 5.34
N LEU A 72 9.41 -0.24 4.07
CA LEU A 72 8.98 1.05 3.55
C LEU A 72 7.64 0.91 2.82
N HIS A 73 6.87 1.99 2.87
CA HIS A 73 5.66 2.21 2.09
C HIS A 73 5.87 3.43 1.19
N VAL A 74 5.43 3.35 -0.06
CA VAL A 74 5.40 4.50 -0.97
C VAL A 74 4.11 4.45 -1.80
N VAL A 75 3.36 5.55 -1.80
CA VAL A 75 2.18 5.76 -2.64
C VAL A 75 2.63 6.56 -3.85
N VAL A 76 2.57 5.93 -5.02
CA VAL A 76 3.11 6.50 -6.26
C VAL A 76 2.09 6.38 -7.37
N GLN A 77 1.89 7.45 -8.12
CA GLN A 77 1.14 7.47 -9.35
C GLN A 77 2.10 7.42 -10.53
N ILE A 78 1.84 6.53 -11.48
CA ILE A 78 2.57 6.45 -12.74
C ILE A 78 1.91 7.36 -13.77
N LEU A 79 2.71 8.20 -14.43
CA LEU A 79 2.28 9.22 -15.39
C LEU A 79 2.95 8.98 -16.76
N PRO A 80 2.56 7.94 -17.50
CA PRO A 80 3.17 7.61 -18.79
C PRO A 80 2.93 8.71 -19.85
N GLU A 81 1.80 9.40 -19.78
CA GLU A 81 1.49 10.57 -20.62
C GLU A 81 2.53 11.69 -20.48
N GLU A 82 2.97 12.00 -19.26
CA GLU A 82 4.02 13.01 -19.03
C GLU A 82 5.36 12.57 -19.66
N VAL A 83 5.72 11.29 -19.51
CA VAL A 83 6.94 10.74 -20.10
C VAL A 83 6.89 10.75 -21.62
N ALA A 84 5.72 10.63 -22.24
CA ALA A 84 5.57 10.70 -23.69
C ALA A 84 5.90 12.10 -24.24
N LEU A 85 5.66 13.16 -23.46
CA LEU A 85 5.91 14.55 -23.86
C LEU A 85 7.39 14.98 -23.78
N TRP A 86 8.21 14.23 -23.05
CA TRP A 86 9.62 14.61 -22.87
C TRP A 86 10.38 14.60 -24.18
N SER A 87 11.40 15.46 -24.33
CA SER A 87 12.32 15.36 -25.47
C SER A 87 13.26 14.17 -25.32
N LYS A 88 13.98 13.79 -26.38
CA LYS A 88 14.96 12.69 -26.31
C LYS A 88 16.07 13.05 -25.33
N GLU A 89 16.51 14.30 -25.37
CA GLU A 89 17.57 14.87 -24.54
C GLU A 89 17.18 14.80 -23.06
N GLU A 90 15.93 15.12 -22.73
CA GLU A 90 15.45 15.08 -21.36
C GLU A 90 15.32 13.63 -20.84
N VAL A 91 14.86 12.69 -21.67
CA VAL A 91 14.86 11.25 -21.34
C VAL A 91 16.27 10.75 -21.03
N VAL A 92 17.24 11.14 -21.85
CA VAL A 92 18.66 10.77 -21.68
C VAL A 92 19.23 11.39 -20.41
N LYS A 93 19.01 12.68 -20.18
CA LYS A 93 19.46 13.39 -18.98
C LYS A 93 18.95 12.72 -17.70
N ARG A 94 17.65 12.41 -17.65
CA ARG A 94 17.02 11.68 -16.54
C ARG A 94 17.61 10.28 -16.36
N TRP A 95 17.79 9.54 -17.45
CA TRP A 95 18.39 8.21 -17.40
C TRP A 95 19.85 8.21 -16.92
N MET A 96 20.65 9.20 -17.35
CA MET A 96 22.05 9.34 -16.94
C MET A 96 22.18 9.68 -15.46
N ARG A 97 21.21 10.41 -14.88
CA ARG A 97 21.15 10.64 -13.43
C ARG A 97 20.93 9.34 -12.64
N LEU A 98 20.16 8.38 -13.15
CA LEU A 98 19.98 7.08 -12.49
C LEU A 98 21.24 6.21 -12.50
N TYR A 99 21.98 6.25 -13.60
CA TYR A 99 23.14 5.41 -13.85
C TYR A 99 24.34 6.25 -14.27
N PRO A 100 24.95 7.01 -13.33
CA PRO A 100 26.15 7.77 -13.60
C PRO A 100 27.30 6.81 -13.95
N ARG A 101 28.12 7.21 -14.92
CA ARG A 101 29.33 6.51 -15.34
C ARG A 101 30.49 7.50 -15.34
N GLN A 102 31.53 7.19 -14.57
CA GLN A 102 32.73 8.02 -14.46
C GLN A 102 33.77 7.66 -15.52
N ASP A 103 33.63 6.50 -16.15
CA ASP A 103 34.50 5.95 -17.19
C ASP A 103 34.23 6.50 -18.60
N GLN A 104 33.23 7.37 -18.76
CA GLN A 104 32.75 7.85 -20.05
C GLN A 104 32.58 9.37 -20.05
N ASN A 105 32.90 10.00 -21.18
CA ASN A 105 32.54 11.40 -21.42
C ASN A 105 31.00 11.54 -21.40
N PRO A 106 30.42 12.39 -20.53
CA PRO A 106 28.97 12.54 -20.40
C PRO A 106 28.29 13.03 -21.69
N GLU A 107 28.91 13.97 -22.40
CA GLU A 107 28.35 14.58 -23.61
C GLU A 107 28.25 13.55 -24.74
N MET A 108 29.32 12.81 -24.99
CA MET A 108 29.37 11.74 -25.99
C MET A 108 28.36 10.63 -25.66
N ARG A 109 28.24 10.25 -24.38
CA ARG A 109 27.25 9.26 -23.95
C ARG A 109 25.82 9.75 -24.18
N ALA A 110 25.56 11.02 -23.93
CA ALA A 110 24.24 11.61 -24.13
C ALA A 110 23.87 11.60 -25.63
N GLU A 111 24.79 11.99 -26.49
CA GLU A 111 24.62 11.97 -27.95
C GLU A 111 24.33 10.56 -28.47
N VAL A 112 25.12 9.56 -28.07
CA VAL A 112 24.92 8.16 -28.47
C VAL A 112 23.54 7.63 -28.04
N LEU A 113 23.09 7.97 -26.83
CA LEU A 113 21.77 7.56 -26.35
C LEU A 113 20.63 8.28 -27.08
N ALA A 114 20.79 9.58 -27.35
CA ALA A 114 19.79 10.39 -28.05
C ALA A 114 19.65 10.02 -29.53
N GLY A 115 20.75 9.60 -30.17
CA GLY A 115 20.79 9.13 -31.56
C GLY A 115 20.08 7.79 -31.79
N ASN A 116 19.81 7.00 -30.75
CA ASN A 116 19.16 5.69 -30.87
C ASN A 116 17.67 5.75 -30.49
N ALA A 117 16.80 5.82 -31.50
CA ALA A 117 15.35 5.93 -31.31
C ALA A 117 14.72 4.74 -30.55
N GLU A 118 15.14 3.51 -30.86
CA GLU A 118 14.66 2.31 -30.17
C GLU A 118 15.04 2.33 -28.68
N ARG A 119 16.27 2.78 -28.40
CA ARG A 119 16.72 2.94 -27.03
C ARG A 119 15.89 3.98 -26.29
N ILE A 120 15.61 5.14 -26.89
CA ILE A 120 14.76 6.17 -26.27
C ILE A 120 13.37 5.64 -25.95
N LYS A 121 12.76 4.89 -26.87
CA LYS A 121 11.45 4.27 -26.64
C LYS A 121 11.48 3.34 -25.42
N GLU A 122 12.49 2.49 -25.34
CA GLU A 122 12.70 1.60 -24.20
C GLU A 122 12.91 2.40 -22.90
N LEU A 123 13.68 3.49 -22.93
CA LEU A 123 13.92 4.34 -21.76
C LEU A 123 12.64 5.00 -21.26
N ARG A 124 11.78 5.49 -22.16
CA ARG A 124 10.47 6.04 -21.79
C ARG A 124 9.61 5.01 -21.07
N GLU A 125 9.50 3.80 -21.63
CA GLU A 125 8.77 2.71 -20.99
C GLU A 125 9.30 2.41 -19.59
N ARG A 126 10.61 2.47 -19.38
CA ARG A 126 11.23 2.22 -18.08
C ARG A 126 10.98 3.35 -17.09
N LEU A 127 11.12 4.61 -17.53
CA LEU A 127 10.93 5.81 -16.70
C LEU A 127 9.46 6.02 -16.30
N SER A 128 8.51 5.36 -16.95
CA SER A 128 7.09 5.30 -16.57
C SER A 128 6.66 3.92 -16.07
N ASN A 129 7.56 3.11 -15.49
CA ASN A 129 7.22 1.77 -15.01
C ASN A 129 7.43 1.60 -13.51
N LEU A 130 6.38 1.16 -12.82
CA LEU A 130 6.40 0.95 -11.37
C LEU A 130 7.47 -0.06 -10.90
N SER A 131 7.71 -1.11 -11.67
CA SER A 131 8.72 -2.11 -11.34
C SER A 131 10.13 -1.55 -11.45
N TRP A 132 10.37 -0.69 -12.46
CA TRP A 132 11.64 0.02 -12.60
C TRP A 132 11.84 1.04 -11.49
N PHE A 133 10.82 1.83 -11.16
CA PHE A 133 10.85 2.73 -10.01
C PHE A 133 11.23 1.99 -8.71
N MET A 134 10.50 0.92 -8.39
CA MET A 134 10.76 0.14 -7.18
C MET A 134 12.13 -0.56 -7.17
N ARG A 135 12.62 -0.99 -8.34
CA ARG A 135 13.97 -1.54 -8.47
C ARG A 135 15.02 -0.47 -8.15
N CYS A 136 14.91 0.70 -8.79
CA CYS A 136 15.84 1.82 -8.60
C CYS A 136 15.81 2.40 -7.19
N LEU A 137 14.70 2.23 -6.47
CA LEU A 137 14.57 2.58 -5.06
C LEU A 137 15.28 1.57 -4.15
N VAL A 138 14.93 0.27 -4.27
CA VAL A 138 15.34 -0.74 -3.29
C VAL A 138 16.77 -1.24 -3.51
N GLU A 139 17.21 -1.38 -4.75
CA GLU A 139 18.52 -1.98 -5.07
C GLU A 139 19.71 -1.20 -4.45
N PRO A 140 19.84 0.13 -4.62
CA PRO A 140 20.98 0.87 -4.07
C PRO A 140 21.03 0.82 -2.54
N ILE A 141 19.88 0.93 -1.90
CA ILE A 141 19.73 0.89 -0.43
C ILE A 141 20.14 -0.50 0.08
N ALA A 142 19.67 -1.56 -0.58
CA ALA A 142 20.03 -2.93 -0.20
C ALA A 142 21.53 -3.19 -0.36
N ARG A 143 22.14 -2.71 -1.46
CA ARG A 143 23.59 -2.84 -1.68
C ARG A 143 24.40 -2.07 -0.64
N ALA A 144 23.99 -0.84 -0.30
CA ALA A 144 24.66 -0.03 0.71
C ALA A 144 24.55 -0.67 2.11
N ALA A 145 23.36 -1.09 2.51
CA ALA A 145 23.12 -1.76 3.80
C ALA A 145 23.90 -3.08 3.92
N ASN A 146 23.97 -3.88 2.84
CA ASN A 146 24.74 -5.12 2.80
C ASN A 146 26.26 -4.89 2.81
N LYS A 147 26.73 -3.70 2.43
CA LYS A 147 28.16 -3.34 2.52
C LYS A 147 28.54 -2.97 3.96
N GLU A 148 27.68 -2.24 4.66
CA GLU A 148 27.89 -1.87 6.08
C GLU A 148 27.80 -3.06 7.02
N GLY A 149 26.81 -3.93 6.80
CA GLY A 149 26.73 -5.20 7.49
C GLY A 149 27.67 -6.16 6.82
N HIS A 150 28.96 -6.17 7.19
CA HIS A 150 29.91 -7.20 6.78
C HIS A 150 29.28 -8.58 6.99
N CYS A 151 28.61 -9.12 5.97
CA CYS A 151 28.09 -10.48 5.99
C CYS A 151 29.30 -11.41 5.85
N ARG A 152 30.12 -11.53 6.90
CA ARG A 152 30.62 -12.85 7.26
C ARG A 152 29.40 -13.62 7.68
N LEU A 153 28.85 -14.36 6.73
CA LEU A 153 28.13 -15.58 7.00
C LEU A 153 29.14 -16.52 7.69
N SER A 154 29.44 -16.27 8.96
CA SER A 154 29.86 -17.37 9.82
C SER A 154 28.61 -18.22 9.97
N PRO A 155 28.63 -19.49 9.54
CA PRO A 155 27.54 -20.38 9.89
C PRO A 155 27.49 -20.40 11.42
N CYS A 156 26.29 -20.33 11.97
CA CYS A 156 26.02 -20.76 13.33
C CYS A 156 26.41 -22.24 13.38
N SER A 157 27.68 -22.54 13.66
CA SER A 157 28.19 -23.87 13.94
C SER A 157 27.78 -24.18 15.38
N ASP A 158 26.51 -24.50 15.58
CA ASP A 158 25.97 -25.30 16.71
C ASP A 158 24.47 -25.58 16.53
N ALA A 159 24.05 -25.95 15.31
CA ALA A 159 22.73 -26.55 15.11
C ALA A 159 22.79 -27.62 14.00
N PRO A 160 22.43 -28.88 14.30
CA PRO A 160 22.56 -29.97 13.34
C PRO A 160 21.59 -29.81 12.17
N ASN A 161 22.21 -29.68 11.00
CA ASN A 161 21.76 -29.97 9.65
C ASN A 161 20.36 -30.62 9.50
N ARG A 162 19.37 -29.83 9.05
CA ARG A 162 18.25 -30.34 8.24
C ARG A 162 17.84 -29.34 7.15
N GLY A 163 18.07 -29.73 5.90
CA GLY A 163 17.17 -29.47 4.76
C GLY A 163 17.29 -28.13 4.02
N ARG A 164 17.62 -28.20 2.73
CA ARG A 164 17.68 -27.08 1.76
C ARG A 164 16.30 -26.58 1.31
N SER A 165 16.23 -25.24 1.11
CA SER A 165 15.45 -24.45 0.11
C SER A 165 13.91 -24.41 0.19
N PRO A 166 13.19 -23.50 -0.54
CA PRO A 166 13.51 -22.17 -1.06
C PRO A 166 12.46 -21.07 -0.69
N ALA A 167 12.85 -19.81 -0.89
CA ALA A 167 12.05 -18.67 -1.39
C ALA A 167 10.67 -18.26 -0.80
N ALA A 168 10.52 -16.93 -0.72
CA ALA A 168 9.30 -16.13 -0.82
C ALA A 168 8.33 -16.09 0.39
N GLY A 169 7.95 -14.87 0.82
CA GLY A 169 7.02 -14.73 1.95
C GLY A 169 6.75 -13.30 2.43
N TRP A 170 6.19 -12.45 1.58
CA TRP A 170 4.98 -11.63 1.85
C TRP A 170 4.83 -10.73 3.12
N PHE A 171 4.47 -9.47 2.83
CA PHE A 171 3.45 -8.59 3.46
C PHE A 171 3.75 -7.48 4.52
N ARG A 172 3.14 -6.31 4.21
CA ARG A 172 2.34 -5.30 5.00
C ARG A 172 2.95 -4.67 6.28
N GLY A 173 3.02 -3.34 6.37
CA GLY A 173 2.03 -2.44 7.02
C GLY A 173 2.56 -1.95 8.38
N ILE A 174 2.49 -0.70 8.88
CA ILE A 174 1.76 0.54 8.60
C ILE A 174 2.52 1.73 9.27
N PHE A 175 2.43 2.90 8.63
CA PHE A 175 2.85 4.27 8.98
C PHE A 175 2.84 4.71 10.47
N SER A 176 3.86 5.49 10.82
CA SER A 176 3.72 6.79 11.50
C SER A 176 4.88 7.71 11.07
N GLN A 177 4.58 9.00 10.90
CA GLN A 177 5.40 10.11 10.38
C GLN A 177 5.46 10.26 8.85
N ALA A 178 4.44 10.91 8.30
CA ALA A 178 4.50 11.56 6.99
C ALA A 178 4.85 13.04 7.22
N LYS A 179 5.91 13.53 6.58
CA LYS A 179 6.12 14.98 6.39
C LYS A 179 5.32 15.41 5.17
N GLU A 180 4.40 16.36 5.35
CA GLU A 180 3.68 16.99 4.25
C GLU A 180 4.64 17.80 3.37
N VAL A 181 4.50 17.69 2.05
CA VAL A 181 5.04 18.66 1.09
C VAL A 181 3.84 19.32 0.42
N ALA A 182 3.75 20.66 0.57
CA ALA A 182 2.60 21.48 0.20
C ALA A 182 2.28 21.46 -1.32
N PRO A 183 1.02 21.70 -1.73
CA PRO A 183 0.60 21.63 -3.13
C PRO A 183 0.80 22.97 -3.85
N MET A 184 1.38 22.95 -5.05
CA MET A 184 1.27 24.06 -6.01
C MET A 184 0.06 23.86 -6.92
N LYS A 185 -0.71 24.95 -7.07
CA LYS A 185 -2.00 25.03 -7.77
C LYS A 185 -1.84 25.31 -9.28
N LYS A 186 -2.90 24.90 -10.01
CA LYS A 186 -3.49 25.41 -11.28
C LYS A 186 -3.18 24.68 -12.60
N LEU A 187 -4.27 24.09 -13.14
CA LEU A 187 -4.91 24.26 -14.48
C LEU A 187 -4.36 23.27 -15.53
N LEU A 188 -5.15 22.65 -16.43
CA LEU A 188 -6.37 23.07 -17.12
C LEU A 188 -7.19 21.84 -17.61
N VAL A 189 -8.49 22.10 -17.74
CA VAL A 189 -9.63 21.34 -18.30
C VAL A 189 -9.35 20.57 -19.61
N ILE A 190 -9.82 19.32 -19.69
CA ILE A 190 -10.42 18.75 -20.92
C ILE A 190 -11.68 17.96 -20.53
N ALA A 191 -12.82 18.40 -21.06
CA ALA A 191 -14.10 17.72 -21.00
C ALA A 191 -14.11 16.53 -21.98
N VAL A 192 -14.57 15.36 -21.53
CA VAL A 192 -15.02 14.28 -22.42
C VAL A 192 -16.36 13.78 -21.93
N LEU A 193 -17.28 13.72 -22.88
CA LEU A 193 -18.70 13.46 -22.79
C LEU A 193 -19.04 12.13 -22.11
N MET A 194 -20.08 12.18 -21.29
CA MET A 194 -20.76 11.04 -20.68
C MET A 194 -21.53 10.22 -21.73
N ALA A 195 -21.43 8.90 -21.64
CA ALA A 195 -22.46 7.96 -22.09
C ALA A 195 -22.80 7.03 -20.91
N PRO A 196 -24.09 6.86 -20.55
CA PRO A 196 -24.46 6.12 -19.35
C PRO A 196 -24.45 4.61 -19.63
N VAL A 197 -23.66 3.86 -18.87
CA VAL A 197 -23.90 2.43 -18.69
C VAL A 197 -24.96 2.31 -17.60
N LEU A 198 -26.16 1.93 -18.01
CA LEU A 198 -27.28 1.57 -17.12
C LEU A 198 -26.82 0.43 -16.19
N ALA A 199 -26.50 0.78 -14.94
CA ALA A 199 -26.39 -0.17 -13.85
C ALA A 199 -27.82 -0.60 -13.47
N GLN A 200 -28.17 -1.84 -13.74
CA GLN A 200 -29.40 -2.45 -13.21
C GLN A 200 -29.31 -2.45 -11.68
N ALA A 201 -30.14 -1.63 -11.04
CA ALA A 201 -30.38 -1.67 -9.62
C ALA A 201 -31.11 -2.99 -9.28
N GLN A 202 -30.41 -3.94 -8.66
CA GLN A 202 -31.05 -5.08 -8.01
C GLN A 202 -31.93 -4.57 -6.87
N GLN A 203 -33.23 -4.89 -6.93
CA GLN A 203 -34.19 -4.58 -5.88
C GLN A 203 -33.79 -5.28 -4.56
N PRO A 204 -33.99 -4.62 -3.39
CA PRO A 204 -33.68 -5.22 -2.10
C PRO A 204 -34.56 -6.44 -1.84
N SER A 205 -33.94 -7.55 -1.46
CA SER A 205 -34.63 -8.77 -1.06
C SER A 205 -35.48 -8.52 0.19
N THR A 206 -36.76 -8.89 0.14
CA THR A 206 -37.77 -8.71 1.21
C THR A 206 -37.72 -9.77 2.32
N GLN A 207 -36.65 -10.56 2.40
CA GLN A 207 -36.47 -11.57 3.44
C GLN A 207 -35.74 -10.94 4.65
N PRO A 208 -36.25 -11.10 5.90
CA PRO A 208 -35.56 -10.60 7.08
C PRO A 208 -34.16 -11.20 7.16
N MET A 209 -33.15 -10.35 7.32
CA MET A 209 -31.78 -10.85 7.39
C MET A 209 -31.51 -11.49 8.76
N PRO A 210 -30.88 -12.68 8.82
CA PRO A 210 -30.54 -13.33 10.07
C PRO A 210 -29.62 -12.43 10.91
N PRO A 211 -29.55 -12.64 12.23
CA PRO A 211 -28.65 -11.89 13.09
C PRO A 211 -27.21 -12.00 12.58
N PRO A 212 -26.40 -10.94 12.74
CA PRO A 212 -25.00 -10.98 12.33
C PRO A 212 -24.25 -11.99 13.19
N PRO A 213 -23.35 -12.79 12.60
CA PRO A 213 -22.61 -13.75 13.39
C PRO A 213 -21.57 -13.04 14.26
N VAL A 214 -21.31 -13.63 15.42
CA VAL A 214 -20.20 -13.26 16.32
C VAL A 214 -18.88 -13.31 15.53
N GLY A 215 -18.01 -12.33 15.78
CA GLY A 215 -16.72 -12.22 15.10
C GLY A 215 -16.19 -10.80 15.04
N VAL A 216 -14.93 -10.65 14.62
CA VAL A 216 -14.28 -9.35 14.45
C VAL A 216 -14.54 -8.81 13.05
N TYR A 217 -15.07 -7.60 12.96
CA TYR A 217 -15.34 -6.88 11.73
C TYR A 217 -14.32 -5.76 11.57
N SER A 218 -13.44 -5.92 10.58
CA SER A 218 -12.39 -4.94 10.30
C SER A 218 -12.85 -4.01 9.18
N CYS A 219 -13.13 -2.74 9.47
CA CYS A 219 -13.55 -1.79 8.44
C CYS A 219 -12.37 -1.28 7.62
N PHE A 220 -12.45 -1.42 6.30
CA PHE A 220 -11.48 -0.93 5.32
C PHE A 220 -12.10 0.20 4.50
N GLY A 221 -11.41 1.33 4.42
CA GLY A 221 -11.71 2.39 3.46
C GLY A 221 -10.74 2.37 2.28
N GLN A 222 -10.80 3.41 1.44
CA GLN A 222 -9.87 3.63 0.32
C GLN A 222 -8.39 3.62 0.75
N TYR A 223 -8.11 3.95 2.02
CA TYR A 223 -6.76 4.08 2.58
C TYR A 223 -6.33 2.92 3.49
N GLY A 224 -7.09 1.83 3.56
CA GLY A 224 -6.77 0.65 4.38
C GLY A 224 -7.73 0.43 5.55
N ILE A 225 -7.32 -0.41 6.52
CA ILE A 225 -8.08 -0.65 7.75
C ILE A 225 -8.15 0.66 8.51
N ALA A 226 -9.33 1.05 8.95
CA ALA A 226 -9.51 2.12 9.90
C ALA A 226 -9.58 1.54 11.30
N PRO A 227 -8.50 1.64 12.11
CA PRO A 227 -8.46 1.07 13.45
C PRO A 227 -9.60 1.52 14.36
N PRO A 228 -10.01 2.81 14.42
CA PRO A 228 -11.14 3.19 15.26
C PRO A 228 -12.49 2.73 14.71
N MET A 229 -12.55 2.11 13.53
CA MET A 229 -13.80 1.58 12.97
C MET A 229 -13.84 0.05 12.99
N THR A 230 -12.86 -0.59 13.62
CA THR A 230 -12.85 -2.06 13.80
C THR A 230 -13.58 -2.41 15.09
N PHE A 231 -14.53 -3.33 15.03
CA PHE A 231 -15.31 -3.79 16.19
C PHE A 231 -15.52 -5.30 16.16
N GLY A 232 -15.60 -5.93 17.33
CA GLY A 232 -15.93 -7.35 17.48
C GLY A 232 -17.31 -7.52 18.08
N LEU A 233 -18.22 -8.23 17.42
CA LEU A 233 -19.50 -8.63 18.03
C LEU A 233 -19.23 -9.81 18.96
N LEU A 234 -19.60 -9.68 20.24
CA LEU A 234 -19.33 -10.69 21.28
C LEU A 234 -20.51 -11.66 21.46
N ASP A 235 -21.72 -11.12 21.37
CA ASP A 235 -23.01 -11.81 21.48
C ASP A 235 -24.08 -11.04 20.68
N ALA A 236 -25.36 -11.23 20.99
CA ALA A 236 -26.48 -10.64 20.26
C ALA A 236 -26.69 -9.12 20.51
N GLU A 237 -26.12 -8.58 21.60
CA GLU A 237 -26.38 -7.21 22.05
C GLU A 237 -25.09 -6.41 22.34
N THR A 238 -23.95 -7.08 22.50
CA THR A 238 -22.69 -6.45 22.91
C THR A 238 -21.57 -6.57 21.87
N TYR A 239 -20.73 -5.54 21.84
CA TYR A 239 -19.53 -5.48 21.02
C TYR A 239 -18.33 -5.04 21.84
N ALA A 240 -17.12 -5.31 21.32
CA ALA A 240 -15.86 -4.76 21.78
C ALA A 240 -15.28 -3.82 20.71
N ASP A 241 -14.78 -2.65 21.12
CA ASP A 241 -14.04 -1.73 20.27
C ASP A 241 -12.57 -2.15 20.13
N PHE A 242 -11.84 -1.47 19.24
CA PHE A 242 -10.44 -1.79 18.95
C PHE A 242 -9.52 -1.76 20.17
N ASP A 243 -9.86 -1.02 21.24
CA ASP A 243 -9.09 -0.96 22.48
C ASP A 243 -9.55 -2.02 23.51
N GLY A 244 -10.53 -2.85 23.16
CA GLY A 244 -11.09 -3.91 23.99
C GLY A 244 -12.17 -3.44 24.96
N LYS A 245 -12.61 -2.17 24.88
CA LYS A 245 -13.73 -1.68 25.68
C LYS A 245 -15.04 -2.15 25.08
N THR A 246 -15.98 -2.51 25.93
CA THR A 246 -17.28 -3.04 25.50
C THR A 246 -18.34 -1.95 25.37
N GLY A 247 -19.30 -2.20 24.50
CA GLY A 247 -20.51 -1.40 24.33
C GLY A 247 -21.66 -2.26 23.84
N SER A 248 -22.82 -1.63 23.67
CA SER A 248 -24.04 -2.29 23.22
C SER A 248 -24.40 -1.86 21.80
N TYR A 249 -25.14 -2.71 21.09
CA TYR A 249 -25.65 -2.44 19.75
C TYR A 249 -27.07 -2.96 19.58
N ILE A 250 -27.75 -2.44 18.56
CA ILE A 250 -29.06 -2.90 18.11
C ILE A 250 -28.94 -3.28 16.64
N TYR A 251 -29.54 -4.40 16.24
CA TYR A 251 -29.62 -4.82 14.85
C TYR A 251 -31.07 -4.91 14.40
N ASP A 252 -31.41 -4.15 13.36
CA ASP A 252 -32.70 -4.24 12.69
C ASP A 252 -32.62 -5.26 11.55
N SER A 253 -33.35 -6.37 11.70
CA SER A 253 -33.39 -7.46 10.72
C SER A 253 -34.14 -7.12 9.44
N ALA A 254 -35.04 -6.12 9.48
CA ALA A 254 -35.81 -5.69 8.30
C ALA A 254 -34.95 -4.82 7.37
N SER A 255 -34.15 -3.91 7.93
CA SER A 255 -33.26 -3.04 7.15
C SER A 255 -31.82 -3.56 7.03
N GLY A 256 -31.45 -4.57 7.83
CA GLY A 256 -30.09 -5.10 7.92
C GLY A 256 -29.10 -4.12 8.53
N VAL A 257 -29.58 -3.15 9.32
CA VAL A 257 -28.77 -2.08 9.89
C VAL A 257 -28.41 -2.39 11.34
N LEU A 258 -27.12 -2.40 11.63
CA LEU A 258 -26.52 -2.47 12.95
C LEU A 258 -26.17 -1.06 13.43
N THR A 259 -26.63 -0.68 14.62
CA THR A 259 -26.36 0.62 15.24
C THR A 259 -25.68 0.39 16.59
N LEU A 260 -24.49 0.94 16.78
CA LEU A 260 -23.80 0.91 18.07
C LEU A 260 -24.41 1.99 18.98
N THR A 261 -24.95 1.62 20.14
CA THR A 261 -25.72 2.52 21.01
C THR A 261 -24.90 3.09 22.15
N THR A 262 -23.95 2.33 22.69
CA THR A 262 -23.08 2.74 23.80
C THR A 262 -21.62 2.40 23.52
N GLY A 263 -20.68 2.93 24.31
CA GLY A 263 -19.23 2.70 24.15
C GLY A 263 -18.52 3.67 23.20
N GLY A 264 -17.26 3.40 22.88
CA GLY A 264 -16.38 4.31 22.12
C GLY A 264 -16.84 4.59 20.68
N LEU A 265 -17.72 3.73 20.14
CA LEU A 265 -18.24 3.82 18.77
C LEU A 265 -19.74 4.16 18.71
N ALA A 266 -20.31 4.65 19.81
CA ALA A 266 -21.71 5.02 19.89
C ALA A 266 -22.13 5.98 18.77
N GLY A 267 -23.29 5.72 18.16
CA GLY A 267 -23.86 6.49 17.05
C GLY A 267 -23.41 6.03 15.66
N THR A 268 -22.42 5.15 15.54
CA THR A 268 -22.03 4.58 14.25
C THR A 268 -23.02 3.53 13.77
N LYS A 269 -23.30 3.55 12.46
CA LYS A 269 -24.28 2.69 11.81
C LYS A 269 -23.65 1.91 10.68
N TYR A 270 -24.04 0.65 10.53
CA TYR A 270 -23.52 -0.25 9.53
C TYR A 270 -24.67 -1.00 8.87
N ARG A 271 -24.70 -1.09 7.54
CA ARG A 271 -25.64 -1.92 6.79
C ARG A 271 -24.96 -3.18 6.33
N ARG A 272 -25.57 -4.33 6.56
CA ARG A 272 -25.04 -5.61 6.07
C ARG A 272 -25.19 -5.67 4.56
N THR A 273 -24.10 -5.97 3.87
CA THR A 273 -23.98 -6.07 2.42
C THR A 273 -23.36 -7.42 2.08
N GLY A 274 -24.20 -8.38 1.73
CA GLY A 274 -23.78 -9.73 1.34
C GLY A 274 -24.99 -10.62 1.12
N LYS A 275 -24.88 -11.61 0.23
CA LYS A 275 -25.88 -12.69 0.17
C LYS A 275 -25.81 -13.50 1.46
N PRO A 276 -26.91 -14.14 1.90
CA PRO A 276 -26.93 -14.96 3.12
C PRO A 276 -25.81 -16.01 3.18
N ASP A 277 -25.39 -16.55 2.02
CA ASP A 277 -24.37 -17.61 1.89
C ASP A 277 -22.95 -17.08 1.58
N ASP A 278 -22.76 -15.78 1.41
CA ASP A 278 -21.45 -15.18 1.15
C ASP A 278 -20.89 -14.54 2.42
N ARG A 279 -19.57 -14.34 2.49
CA ARG A 279 -18.89 -13.83 3.70
C ARG A 279 -19.58 -12.56 4.18
N PRO A 280 -20.20 -12.54 5.38
CA PRO A 280 -21.00 -11.41 5.82
C PRO A 280 -20.08 -10.20 5.99
N ALA A 281 -20.35 -9.18 5.18
CA ALA A 281 -19.66 -7.90 5.25
C ALA A 281 -20.66 -6.82 5.64
N PHE A 282 -20.21 -5.86 6.43
CA PHE A 282 -20.92 -4.62 6.70
C PHE A 282 -20.38 -3.49 5.83
N ARG A 283 -21.19 -2.48 5.59
CA ARG A 283 -20.75 -1.18 5.08
C ARG A 283 -21.22 -0.08 6.01
N MET A 284 -20.32 0.84 6.33
CA MET A 284 -20.66 1.94 7.23
C MET A 284 -21.63 2.91 6.54
N LEU A 285 -22.58 3.44 7.29
CA LEU A 285 -23.51 4.47 6.86
C LEU A 285 -23.02 5.84 7.33
N ASP A 286 -23.16 6.86 6.49
CA ASP A 286 -22.91 8.24 6.88
C ASP A 286 -24.07 8.82 7.72
N ALA A 287 -23.92 10.07 8.17
CA ALA A 287 -24.95 10.76 8.95
C ALA A 287 -26.30 10.91 8.22
N LYS A 288 -26.30 10.81 6.88
CA LYS A 288 -27.50 10.86 6.02
C LYS A 288 -28.08 9.46 5.75
N GLY A 289 -27.49 8.40 6.31
CA GLY A 289 -27.91 7.02 6.10
C GLY A 289 -27.51 6.44 4.74
N GLN A 290 -26.59 7.08 4.02
CA GLN A 290 -26.05 6.60 2.75
C GLN A 290 -24.85 5.67 2.96
N LEU A 291 -24.71 4.69 2.08
CA LEU A 291 -23.58 3.76 2.10
C LEU A 291 -22.28 4.49 1.81
N THR A 292 -21.33 4.40 2.73
CA THR A 292 -19.97 4.90 2.52
C THR A 292 -19.12 3.88 1.76
N ALA A 293 -17.92 4.30 1.35
CA ALA A 293 -16.92 3.41 0.76
C ALA A 293 -16.27 2.44 1.78
N TYR A 294 -16.57 2.58 3.09
CA TYR A 294 -16.00 1.73 4.12
C TYR A 294 -16.72 0.39 4.18
N MET A 295 -15.96 -0.69 3.95
CA MET A 295 -16.44 -2.07 3.96
C MET A 295 -15.78 -2.85 5.08
N CYS A 296 -16.57 -3.53 5.88
CA CYS A 296 -16.17 -4.24 7.10
C CYS A 296 -16.47 -5.74 6.97
N PRO A 297 -15.61 -6.51 6.28
CA PRO A 297 -15.74 -7.96 6.27
C PRO A 297 -15.44 -8.55 7.66
N ARG A 298 -16.09 -9.69 7.95
CA ARG A 298 -15.75 -10.52 9.11
C ARG A 298 -14.39 -11.18 8.92
N ASP A 299 -13.57 -11.17 9.96
CA ASP A 299 -12.32 -11.92 10.07
C ASP A 299 -12.54 -13.17 10.93
N ASP A 300 -12.61 -14.33 10.28
CA ASP A 300 -12.87 -15.61 10.93
C ASP A 300 -11.69 -16.11 11.78
N LYS A 301 -10.50 -15.50 11.66
CA LYS A 301 -9.31 -15.92 12.39
C LYS A 301 -9.16 -15.24 13.75
N LYS A 302 -9.96 -14.20 14.00
CA LYS A 302 -9.87 -13.37 15.20
C LYS A 302 -11.02 -13.69 16.14
N ASP A 303 -10.69 -13.86 17.41
CA ASP A 303 -11.66 -14.07 18.47
C ASP A 303 -12.02 -12.70 19.06
N PRO A 304 -13.28 -12.24 18.96
CA PRO A 304 -13.68 -10.94 19.50
C PRO A 304 -13.50 -10.84 21.03
N ARG A 305 -13.33 -11.98 21.73
CA ARG A 305 -13.11 -12.04 23.18
C ARG A 305 -11.64 -11.95 23.60
N LYS A 306 -10.67 -12.01 22.66
CA LYS A 306 -9.23 -12.05 22.97
C LYS A 306 -8.50 -10.84 22.41
N HIS A 307 -8.07 -9.94 23.29
CA HIS A 307 -7.34 -8.73 22.90
C HIS A 307 -5.81 -8.92 23.03
N PRO A 308 -4.99 -8.31 22.15
CA PRO A 308 -5.36 -7.66 20.89
C PRO A 308 -5.77 -8.69 19.82
N TRP A 309 -6.72 -8.30 18.97
CA TRP A 309 -7.27 -9.15 17.90
C TRP A 309 -6.33 -9.30 16.71
#